data_AF-A0A1Q3SNT4-F1
#
_entry.id   AF-A0A1Q3SNT4-F1
#
_cell.length_a   1.000
_cell.length_b   1.000
_cell.length_c   1.000
_cell.angle_alpha   90.00
_cell.angle_beta   90.00
_cell.angle_gamma   90.00
#
_symmetry.space_group_name_H-M   'P 1'
#
loop_
_entity.id
_entity.type
_entity.pdbx_description
1 polymer ?
#
loop_
_entity_poly.entity_id
_entity_poly.type
_entity_poly.pdbx_seq_one_letter_code
_entity_poly.pdbx_strand_id
1 'polypeptide(L)'
;MLNSTLTQATPPPTNTKQGTNWWQNIKDNLNKGYQGILGYVKNPFSGLSAYLKKGNNPDKSELDALRQKHFDLIATEAKKVNPDYNAVTKQITKDTKQYLQKIIKEEEEKLGKAPCKYTIVTLGSLARQETGPITDLEIAILPEKKDIETWKYFYQLTQNISDRLFLLGEHPDIGGKGLRMDEADNAPPHLRFFARNATPEQAKGLLQEAIYNKHWDKIPYEGSRPFLATPEEFAEYSRENFIQDRAVLRKQKEQAFEREWAKVKKDPKNKKKLKTKKGQQELLNEIYFWLDQMYKPFSPRELKTANDAGKSLGRNTDRLCGDIPLFNKFKAKKNKILETKSEGKELKAKIAKEKMITDIQGIYQKGKSVFLTGELGKTLDLKRELYRFIEQFLTNLGFYHHCKTQNSIDIANELIGRGILSPEFGKKIIDFMQFATGLKLKEQSIIKRQGFAAYFDQDEFNSDKEDLEKEIKNLKACIEYLKKSDPKSPDIATKERDLVKLEHKLEHLLEMAPGKIYSEEDVSRLKAMLPVAKEIFAEAVAWTQGKEKLGFNGKPVLAANAKPAPLPLVATQPKPLLFQANNPAPKAAEQAVAPTPAISIMEYLKKMFVR
;
A
#
# COMPACT_ATOMS: atom_id res chain seq x y z
N MET A 1 66.78 -30.46 -38.48
CA MET A 1 66.14 -30.86 -39.76
C MET A 1 64.70 -31.19 -39.41
N LEU A 2 63.62 -30.53 -39.83
CA LEU A 2 63.32 -29.54 -40.88
C LEU A 2 62.31 -28.52 -40.31
N ASN A 3 62.44 -27.27 -40.77
CA ASN A 3 61.57 -26.12 -40.46
C ASN A 3 60.18 -26.24 -41.10
N SER A 4 59.15 -25.65 -40.50
CA SER A 4 58.20 -24.80 -41.23
C SER A 4 57.46 -23.81 -40.32
N THR A 5 57.08 -22.71 -40.97
CA THR A 5 56.85 -21.34 -40.50
C THR A 5 55.41 -21.01 -40.08
N LEU A 6 55.32 -20.03 -39.19
CA LEU A 6 54.18 -19.17 -38.85
C LEU A 6 53.32 -18.70 -40.03
N THR A 7 52.00 -18.70 -39.83
CA THR A 7 51.10 -17.60 -40.24
C THR A 7 50.05 -17.37 -39.16
N GLN A 8 50.04 -16.15 -38.60
CA GLN A 8 49.00 -15.66 -37.67
C GLN A 8 47.79 -15.21 -38.48
N ALA A 9 46.62 -15.79 -38.21
CA ALA A 9 45.35 -15.26 -38.68
C ALA A 9 44.80 -14.25 -37.65
N THR A 10 44.69 -12.99 -38.04
CA THR A 10 43.93 -11.97 -37.29
C THR A 10 42.45 -12.31 -37.27
N PRO A 11 41.74 -12.20 -36.14
CA PRO A 11 40.29 -12.34 -36.11
C PRO A 11 39.64 -11.16 -36.85
N PRO A 12 38.46 -11.38 -37.49
CA PRO A 12 37.78 -10.33 -38.24
C PRO A 12 37.32 -9.22 -37.29
N PRO A 13 37.25 -7.96 -37.77
CA PRO A 13 36.77 -6.85 -36.95
C PRO A 13 35.32 -7.11 -36.58
N THR A 14 35.07 -7.37 -35.29
CA THR A 14 33.72 -7.39 -34.74
C THR A 14 33.23 -5.95 -34.71
N ASN A 15 32.54 -5.57 -35.78
CA ASN A 15 31.73 -4.35 -35.84
C ASN A 15 30.51 -4.55 -34.93
N THR A 16 30.75 -4.59 -33.62
CA THR A 16 29.69 -4.49 -32.62
C THR A 16 29.30 -3.02 -32.56
N LYS A 17 28.24 -2.67 -33.29
CA LYS A 17 27.41 -1.53 -32.88
C LYS A 17 27.15 -1.73 -31.39
N GLN A 18 27.70 -0.84 -30.56
CA GLN A 18 27.42 -0.77 -29.13
C GLN A 18 25.91 -0.56 -28.99
N GLY A 19 25.16 -1.65 -28.98
CA GLY A 19 23.81 -1.66 -28.46
C GLY A 19 23.96 -1.15 -27.04
N THR A 20 23.45 0.05 -26.79
CA THR A 20 23.38 0.62 -25.45
C THR A 20 22.78 -0.46 -24.56
N ASN A 21 23.62 -1.05 -23.72
CA ASN A 21 23.26 -2.20 -22.93
C ASN A 21 22.16 -1.69 -21.98
N TRP A 22 20.89 -1.97 -22.30
CA TRP A 22 19.73 -1.40 -21.63
C TRP A 22 19.81 -1.63 -20.10
N TRP A 23 20.43 -2.75 -19.73
CA TRP A 23 20.81 -3.14 -18.38
C TRP A 23 21.77 -2.12 -17.72
N GLN A 24 22.80 -1.66 -18.44
CA GLN A 24 23.76 -0.67 -17.94
C GLN A 24 23.09 0.69 -17.72
N ASN A 25 22.18 1.08 -18.61
CA ASN A 25 21.37 2.29 -18.42
C ASN A 25 20.48 2.19 -17.17
N ILE A 26 19.88 1.02 -16.90
CA ILE A 26 19.12 0.79 -15.67
C ILE A 26 20.04 0.88 -14.45
N LYS A 27 21.20 0.22 -14.49
CA LYS A 27 22.21 0.25 -13.42
C LYS A 27 22.68 1.68 -13.11
N ASP A 28 22.93 2.48 -14.13
CA ASP A 28 23.40 3.86 -13.99
C ASP A 28 22.29 4.78 -13.43
N ASN A 29 21.04 4.60 -13.87
CA ASN A 29 19.91 5.36 -13.35
C ASN A 29 19.60 5.02 -11.89
N LEU A 30 19.64 3.72 -11.54
CA LEU A 30 19.50 3.26 -10.15
C LEU A 30 20.63 3.81 -9.28
N ASN A 31 21.86 3.73 -9.74
CA ASN A 31 23.02 4.25 -9.02
C ASN A 31 22.94 5.78 -8.84
N LYS A 32 22.52 6.55 -9.86
CA LYS A 32 22.33 8.00 -9.73
C LYS A 32 21.25 8.36 -8.71
N GLY A 33 20.10 7.67 -8.74
CA GLY A 33 19.04 7.86 -7.75
C GLY A 33 19.54 7.53 -6.33
N TYR A 34 20.26 6.42 -6.19
CA TYR A 34 20.83 5.97 -4.92
C TYR A 34 21.90 6.91 -4.36
N GLN A 35 22.84 7.38 -5.19
CA GLN A 35 23.87 8.35 -4.79
C GLN A 35 23.25 9.70 -4.37
N GLY A 36 22.17 10.11 -5.03
CA GLY A 36 21.38 11.26 -4.58
C GLY A 36 20.83 11.04 -3.17
N ILE A 37 20.20 9.90 -2.91
CA ILE A 37 19.67 9.58 -1.58
C ILE A 37 20.79 9.62 -0.52
N LEU A 38 21.93 8.95 -0.75
CA LEU A 38 23.05 8.94 0.19
C LEU A 38 23.68 10.32 0.43
N GLY A 39 23.75 11.16 -0.61
CA GLY A 39 24.37 12.48 -0.53
C GLY A 39 23.50 13.54 0.14
N TYR A 40 22.18 13.42 0.04
CA TYR A 40 21.23 14.45 0.52
C TYR A 40 20.40 14.03 1.73
N VAL A 41 20.27 12.72 1.99
CA VAL A 41 19.66 12.19 3.21
C VAL A 41 20.78 11.84 4.16
N LYS A 42 20.99 12.67 5.19
CA LYS A 42 21.99 12.41 6.24
C LYS A 42 21.71 11.03 6.84
N ASN A 43 22.75 10.22 7.09
CA ASN A 43 22.59 8.92 7.77
C ASN A 43 21.83 9.16 9.09
N PRO A 44 20.55 8.72 9.19
CA PRO A 44 19.70 9.04 10.32
C PRO A 44 20.14 8.31 11.59
N PHE A 45 21.05 7.34 11.48
CA PHE A 45 21.61 6.60 12.62
C PHE A 45 22.78 7.31 13.30
N SER A 46 23.22 8.48 12.83
CA SER A 46 24.18 9.29 13.58
C SER A 46 23.53 9.77 14.89
N GLY A 47 23.76 9.03 15.99
CA GLY A 47 23.18 9.29 17.32
C GLY A 47 22.01 8.37 17.72
N LEU A 48 21.34 7.74 16.76
CA LEU A 48 20.19 6.85 17.02
C LEU A 48 20.63 5.47 17.56
N SER A 49 21.82 5.01 17.18
CA SER A 49 22.45 3.82 17.78
C SER A 49 22.74 4.01 19.28
N ALA A 50 23.04 5.23 19.72
CA ALA A 50 23.20 5.55 21.14
C ALA A 50 21.85 5.59 21.88
N TYR A 51 20.76 5.97 21.19
CA TYR A 51 19.40 5.91 21.73
C TYR A 51 18.93 4.46 21.95
N LEU A 52 19.22 3.56 20.99
CA LEU A 52 18.84 2.14 21.04
C LEU A 52 19.70 1.29 21.97
N LYS A 53 20.97 1.67 22.20
CA LYS A 53 21.89 0.98 23.11
C LYS A 53 21.60 1.27 24.58
N LYS A 54 20.67 2.18 24.91
CA LYS A 54 20.16 2.31 26.27
C LYS A 54 19.30 1.06 26.55
N GLY A 55 19.69 0.27 27.53
CA GLY A 55 19.10 -1.05 27.85
C GLY A 55 17.58 -1.09 28.10
N ASN A 56 16.90 0.06 28.09
CA ASN A 56 15.45 0.22 27.99
C ASN A 56 15.16 1.43 27.07
N ASN A 57 14.66 1.20 25.85
CA ASN A 57 14.18 2.28 24.98
C ASN A 57 12.84 2.79 25.54
N PRO A 58 12.77 4.01 26.11
CA PRO A 58 11.56 4.50 26.77
C PRO A 58 10.36 4.62 25.82
N ASP A 59 10.58 4.95 24.55
CA ASP A 59 9.51 4.98 23.55
C ASP A 59 8.90 3.60 23.31
N LYS A 60 9.75 2.55 23.34
CA LYS A 60 9.29 1.18 23.16
C LYS A 60 8.44 0.76 24.35
N SER A 61 8.91 1.05 25.57
CA SER A 61 8.14 0.79 26.79
C SER A 61 6.82 1.56 26.81
N GLU A 62 6.80 2.81 26.34
CA GLU A 62 5.56 3.60 26.23
C GLU A 62 4.59 3.01 25.20
N LEU A 63 5.07 2.62 24.02
CA LEU A 63 4.23 1.98 23.01
C LEU A 63 3.69 0.63 23.48
N ASP A 64 4.50 -0.17 24.16
CA ASP A 64 4.08 -1.46 24.69
C ASP A 64 3.07 -1.28 25.82
N ALA A 65 3.24 -0.28 26.70
CA ALA A 65 2.25 0.08 27.71
C ALA A 65 0.93 0.57 27.09
N LEU A 66 1.00 1.38 26.04
CA LEU A 66 -0.16 1.84 25.28
C LEU A 66 -0.94 0.65 24.68
N ARG A 67 -0.22 -0.30 24.07
CA ARG A 67 -0.83 -1.51 23.51
C ARG A 67 -1.44 -2.39 24.58
N GLN A 68 -0.75 -2.59 25.70
CA GLN A 68 -1.28 -3.37 26.80
C GLN A 68 -2.59 -2.76 27.31
N LYS A 69 -2.64 -1.43 27.49
CA LYS A 69 -3.88 -0.71 27.81
C LYS A 69 -4.99 -1.00 26.78
N HIS A 70 -4.67 -1.02 25.48
CA HIS A 70 -5.66 -1.32 24.45
C HIS A 70 -6.12 -2.79 24.48
N PHE A 71 -5.21 -3.73 24.74
CA PHE A 71 -5.57 -5.15 24.89
C PHE A 71 -6.45 -5.39 26.11
N ASP A 72 -6.14 -4.74 27.24
CA ASP A 72 -6.96 -4.81 28.45
C ASP A 72 -8.35 -4.20 28.22
N LEU A 73 -8.43 -3.11 27.47
CA LEU A 73 -9.70 -2.49 27.06
C LEU A 73 -10.54 -3.47 26.21
N ILE A 74 -9.92 -4.13 25.21
CA ILE A 74 -10.59 -5.13 24.37
C ILE A 74 -11.07 -6.32 25.21
N ALA A 75 -10.22 -6.85 26.08
CA ALA A 75 -10.55 -7.98 26.94
C ALA A 75 -11.67 -7.65 27.94
N THR A 76 -11.71 -6.41 28.42
CA THR A 76 -12.79 -5.93 29.30
C THR A 76 -14.10 -5.78 28.54
N GLU A 77 -14.05 -5.21 27.33
CA GLU A 77 -15.24 -5.05 26.49
C GLU A 77 -15.86 -6.40 26.10
N ALA A 78 -15.02 -7.38 25.77
CA ALA A 78 -15.44 -8.72 25.37
C ALA A 78 -16.20 -9.49 26.47
N LYS A 79 -16.08 -9.09 27.74
CA LYS A 79 -16.81 -9.72 28.86
C LYS A 79 -18.21 -9.15 29.07
N LYS A 80 -18.57 -8.06 28.38
CA LYS A 80 -19.90 -7.45 28.52
C LYS A 80 -20.95 -8.24 27.76
N VAL A 81 -22.19 -8.23 28.26
CA VAL A 81 -23.35 -8.82 27.58
C VAL A 81 -23.58 -8.17 26.21
N ASN A 82 -23.44 -6.85 26.14
CA ASN A 82 -23.54 -6.05 24.91
C ASN A 82 -22.26 -5.24 24.70
N PRO A 83 -21.22 -5.83 24.09
CA PRO A 83 -19.97 -5.13 23.79
C PRO A 83 -20.18 -3.97 22.81
N ASP A 84 -19.55 -2.83 23.08
CA ASP A 84 -19.44 -1.68 22.19
C ASP A 84 -18.00 -1.54 21.67
N TYR A 85 -17.66 -2.35 20.67
CA TYR A 85 -16.36 -2.30 20.03
C TYR A 85 -16.15 -1.01 19.20
N ASN A 86 -17.21 -0.29 18.84
CA ASN A 86 -17.09 1.03 18.19
C ASN A 86 -16.52 2.07 19.15
N ALA A 87 -16.98 2.08 20.41
CA ALA A 87 -16.39 2.94 21.44
C ALA A 87 -14.92 2.57 21.70
N VAL A 88 -14.60 1.27 21.71
CA VAL A 88 -13.22 0.78 21.85
C VAL A 88 -12.34 1.27 20.71
N THR A 89 -12.74 1.09 19.44
CA THR A 89 -11.92 1.57 18.30
C THR A 89 -11.74 3.08 18.30
N LYS A 90 -12.77 3.85 18.67
CA LYS A 90 -12.67 5.31 18.81
C LYS A 90 -11.66 5.71 19.88
N GLN A 91 -11.66 5.02 21.03
CA GLN A 91 -10.69 5.25 22.10
C GLN A 91 -9.27 4.88 21.68
N ILE A 92 -9.09 3.73 21.02
CA ILE A 92 -7.79 3.31 20.46
C ILE A 92 -7.30 4.33 19.44
N THR A 93 -8.14 4.75 18.49
CA THR A 93 -7.78 5.80 17.51
C THR A 93 -7.34 7.09 18.20
N LYS A 94 -8.07 7.53 19.23
CA LYS A 94 -7.73 8.74 19.98
C LYS A 94 -6.34 8.63 20.62
N ASP A 95 -6.08 7.54 21.34
CA ASP A 95 -4.79 7.34 22.01
C ASP A 95 -3.65 7.21 20.99
N THR A 96 -3.86 6.47 19.89
CA THR A 96 -2.87 6.33 18.81
C THR A 96 -2.56 7.68 18.15
N LYS A 97 -3.57 8.54 17.91
CA LYS A 97 -3.34 9.90 17.41
C LYS A 97 -2.50 10.72 18.39
N GLN A 98 -2.78 10.65 19.69
CA GLN A 98 -2.02 11.37 20.71
C GLN A 98 -0.55 10.90 20.75
N TYR A 99 -0.32 9.59 20.68
CA TYR A 99 1.02 9.01 20.62
C TYR A 99 1.79 9.47 19.37
N LEU A 100 1.16 9.42 18.19
CA LEU A 100 1.77 9.88 16.94
C LEU A 100 2.06 11.39 16.95
N GLN A 101 1.14 12.20 17.49
CA GLN A 101 1.32 13.65 17.65
C GLN A 101 2.54 13.96 18.53
N LYS A 102 2.75 13.19 19.60
CA LYS A 102 3.93 13.30 20.45
C LYS A 102 5.21 13.01 19.67
N ILE A 103 5.27 11.86 18.96
CA ILE A 103 6.42 11.50 18.11
C ILE A 103 6.72 12.61 17.10
N ILE A 104 5.71 13.08 16.38
CA ILE A 104 5.86 14.10 15.34
C ILE A 104 6.42 15.38 15.93
N LYS A 105 5.86 15.84 17.06
CA LYS A 105 6.31 17.07 17.73
C LYS A 105 7.78 16.97 18.17
N GLU A 106 8.19 15.84 18.73
CA GLU A 106 9.58 15.64 19.16
C GLU A 106 10.55 15.56 17.97
N GLU A 107 10.13 14.99 16.84
CA GLU A 107 10.95 15.02 15.61
C GLU A 107 11.04 16.42 14.99
N GLU A 108 9.98 17.22 15.09
CA GLU A 108 10.00 18.64 14.70
C GLU A 108 10.92 19.47 15.60
N GLU A 109 10.90 19.25 16.91
CA GLU A 109 11.80 19.92 17.86
C GLU A 109 13.28 19.63 17.54
N LYS A 110 13.60 18.40 17.10
CA LYS A 110 14.96 18.02 16.65
C LYS A 110 15.34 18.64 15.31
N LEU A 111 14.41 18.73 14.37
CA LEU A 111 14.66 19.29 13.03
C LEU A 111 14.69 20.83 13.02
N GLY A 112 14.10 21.46 14.03
CA GLY A 112 13.94 22.90 14.12
C GLY A 112 12.62 23.36 13.51
N LYS A 113 12.43 24.68 13.44
CA LYS A 113 11.18 25.28 13.00
C LYS A 113 10.85 24.91 11.55
N ALA A 114 9.63 24.42 11.30
CA ALA A 114 9.12 24.19 9.96
C ALA A 114 9.15 25.47 9.09
N PRO A 115 9.52 25.38 7.80
CA PRO A 115 9.72 26.55 6.93
C PRO A 115 8.42 27.20 6.41
N CYS A 116 7.27 26.59 6.69
CA CYS A 116 5.93 27.11 6.40
C CYS A 116 4.88 26.45 7.29
N LYS A 117 3.63 26.92 7.16
CA LYS A 117 2.47 26.21 7.71
C LYS A 117 2.27 24.90 6.96
N TYR A 118 1.78 23.88 7.66
CA TYR A 118 1.47 22.57 7.11
C TYR A 118 0.39 21.90 7.95
N THR A 119 -0.23 20.87 7.39
CA THR A 119 -1.08 19.94 8.14
C THR A 119 -0.68 18.52 7.81
N ILE A 120 -0.79 17.61 8.78
CA ILE A 120 -0.66 16.17 8.55
C ILE A 120 -2.06 15.56 8.57
N VAL A 121 -2.39 14.79 7.54
CA VAL A 121 -3.68 14.15 7.32
C VAL A 121 -3.51 12.65 7.49
N THR A 122 -4.41 12.00 8.22
CA THR A 122 -4.51 10.54 8.29
C THR A 122 -5.50 10.02 7.26
N LEU A 123 -5.27 8.82 6.75
CA LEU A 123 -6.18 8.08 5.88
C LEU A 123 -6.68 6.79 6.56
N GLY A 124 -7.51 6.02 5.85
CA GLY A 124 -7.90 4.67 6.23
C GLY A 124 -8.55 4.55 7.61
N SER A 125 -8.15 3.52 8.36
CA SER A 125 -8.79 3.18 9.65
C SER A 125 -8.61 4.28 10.70
N LEU A 126 -7.49 4.99 10.68
CA LEU A 126 -7.19 6.07 11.62
C LEU A 126 -8.05 7.32 11.33
N ALA A 127 -8.39 7.56 10.07
CA ALA A 127 -9.34 8.59 9.66
C ALA A 127 -10.79 8.23 10.02
N ARG A 128 -11.17 6.95 9.93
CA ARG A 128 -12.52 6.46 10.25
C ARG A 128 -12.79 6.23 11.73
N GLN A 129 -11.78 6.33 12.59
CA GLN A 129 -11.88 5.97 14.01
C GLN A 129 -12.17 4.48 14.24
N GLU A 130 -11.57 3.63 13.40
CA GLU A 130 -11.75 2.16 13.38
C GLU A 130 -10.42 1.43 13.57
N THR A 131 -9.47 2.09 14.22
CA THR A 131 -8.12 1.57 14.47
C THR A 131 -8.15 0.48 15.54
N GLY A 132 -7.38 -0.59 15.31
CA GLY A 132 -7.04 -1.57 16.35
C GLY A 132 -5.64 -1.29 16.94
N PRO A 133 -5.23 -1.99 18.01
CA PRO A 133 -3.94 -1.75 18.69
C PRO A 133 -2.74 -1.92 17.75
N ILE A 134 -2.92 -2.74 16.71
CA ILE A 134 -1.93 -3.05 15.70
C ILE A 134 -2.47 -2.54 14.36
N THR A 135 -2.01 -1.36 13.92
CA THR A 135 -2.45 -0.69 12.66
C THR A 135 -1.31 -0.16 11.83
N ASP A 136 -1.35 -0.26 10.51
CA ASP A 136 -0.45 0.55 9.66
C ASP A 136 -0.75 2.05 9.82
N LEU A 137 0.24 2.88 9.49
CA LEU A 137 0.16 4.35 9.51
C LEU A 137 0.07 4.90 8.09
N GLU A 138 -1.13 5.35 7.73
CA GLU A 138 -1.40 6.00 6.45
C GLU A 138 -1.51 7.53 6.67
N ILE A 139 -0.46 8.28 6.32
CA ILE A 139 -0.43 9.75 6.47
C ILE A 139 0.02 10.47 5.21
N ALA A 140 -0.43 11.72 5.07
CA ALA A 140 0.04 12.69 4.08
C ALA A 140 0.42 14.00 4.79
N ILE A 141 1.49 14.65 4.34
CA ILE A 141 1.92 15.97 4.82
C ILE A 141 1.60 17.01 3.75
N LEU A 142 0.81 18.01 4.13
CA LEU A 142 0.32 19.05 3.23
C LEU A 142 0.90 20.42 3.59
N PRO A 143 2.09 20.78 3.06
CA PRO A 143 2.68 22.11 3.26
C PRO A 143 1.95 23.19 2.46
N GLU A 144 1.99 24.43 2.97
CA GLU A 144 1.42 25.61 2.32
C GLU A 144 2.06 25.92 0.97
N LYS A 145 3.38 25.69 0.85
CA LYS A 145 4.18 26.07 -0.31
C LYS A 145 5.06 24.91 -0.79
N LYS A 146 5.41 24.95 -2.08
CA LYS A 146 6.27 23.96 -2.73
C LYS A 146 7.58 24.62 -3.18
N ASP A 147 8.60 24.54 -2.33
CA ASP A 147 9.98 24.96 -2.61
C ASP A 147 10.98 23.96 -2.02
N ILE A 148 12.28 24.09 -2.37
CA ILE A 148 13.31 23.12 -1.99
C ILE A 148 13.49 23.05 -0.47
N GLU A 149 13.47 24.19 0.22
CA GLU A 149 13.60 24.25 1.68
C GLU A 149 12.46 23.48 2.37
N THR A 150 11.22 23.71 1.91
CA THR A 150 10.03 23.02 2.41
C THR A 150 10.09 21.53 2.14
N TRP A 151 10.47 21.13 0.92
CA TRP A 151 10.55 19.73 0.56
C TRP A 151 11.61 18.98 1.36
N LYS A 152 12.81 19.59 1.51
CA LYS A 152 13.89 19.06 2.35
C LYS A 152 13.42 18.79 3.77
N TYR A 153 12.78 19.78 4.40
CA TYR A 153 12.32 19.69 5.78
C TYR A 153 11.31 18.53 5.96
N PHE A 154 10.25 18.50 5.16
CA PHE A 154 9.19 17.49 5.35
C PHE A 154 9.60 16.11 4.87
N TYR A 155 10.50 16.01 3.90
CA TYR A 155 11.10 14.73 3.53
C TYR A 155 11.91 14.16 4.69
N GLN A 156 12.74 14.99 5.35
CA GLN A 156 13.50 14.58 6.53
C GLN A 156 12.58 14.25 7.72
N LEU A 157 11.52 15.03 7.96
CA LEU A 157 10.54 14.73 9.01
C LEU A 157 9.87 13.38 8.77
N THR A 158 9.43 13.10 7.55
CA THR A 158 8.82 11.81 7.19
C THR A 158 9.82 10.67 7.40
N GLN A 159 11.09 10.87 7.02
CA GLN A 159 12.14 9.88 7.25
C GLN A 159 12.34 9.61 8.74
N ASN A 160 12.45 10.65 9.56
CA ASN A 160 12.64 10.54 11.00
C ASN A 160 11.49 9.77 11.67
N ILE A 161 10.23 10.05 11.27
CA ILE A 161 9.05 9.34 11.76
C ILE A 161 9.13 7.86 11.37
N SER A 162 9.37 7.55 10.09
CA SER A 162 9.48 6.18 9.60
C SER A 162 10.58 5.40 10.33
N ASP A 163 11.73 6.03 10.55
CA ASP A 163 12.88 5.43 11.21
C ASP A 163 12.61 5.18 12.69
N ARG A 164 12.04 6.16 13.38
CA ARG A 164 11.69 6.02 14.78
C ARG A 164 10.68 4.90 14.97
N LEU A 165 9.61 4.86 14.18
CA LEU A 165 8.61 3.79 14.25
C LEU A 165 9.25 2.42 13.98
N PHE A 166 10.06 2.29 12.93
CA PHE A 166 10.81 1.06 12.69
C PHE A 166 11.59 0.64 13.93
N LEU A 167 12.34 1.53 14.57
CA LEU A 167 13.13 1.19 15.75
C LEU A 167 12.32 0.77 16.98
N LEU A 168 11.01 1.01 16.98
CA LEU A 168 10.10 0.51 18.00
C LEU A 168 9.60 -0.91 17.72
N GLY A 169 10.11 -1.57 16.67
CA GLY A 169 9.65 -2.90 16.27
C GLY A 169 8.53 -2.86 15.24
N GLU A 170 8.11 -1.70 14.75
CA GLU A 170 6.83 -1.53 14.04
C GLU A 170 6.84 -2.10 12.60
N HIS A 171 8.00 -2.47 12.07
CA HIS A 171 8.13 -2.98 10.71
C HIS A 171 8.17 -4.51 10.64
N PRO A 172 7.51 -5.14 9.65
CA PRO A 172 7.50 -6.60 9.48
C PRO A 172 8.89 -7.24 9.44
N ASP A 173 9.87 -6.58 8.83
CA ASP A 173 11.26 -7.06 8.71
C ASP A 173 11.98 -7.32 10.05
N ILE A 174 11.48 -6.75 11.16
CA ILE A 174 12.03 -6.97 12.51
C ILE A 174 10.99 -7.56 13.47
N GLY A 175 9.92 -8.13 12.91
CA GLY A 175 8.96 -8.96 13.63
C GLY A 175 7.72 -8.27 14.18
N GLY A 176 7.63 -6.93 14.21
CA GLY A 176 6.38 -6.26 14.57
C GLY A 176 5.57 -5.79 13.36
N LYS A 177 4.29 -5.49 13.58
CA LYS A 177 3.29 -5.36 12.52
C LYS A 177 2.29 -4.23 12.77
N GLY A 178 2.72 -3.12 13.36
CA GLY A 178 1.89 -1.93 13.62
C GLY A 178 2.67 -0.67 13.26
N LEU A 179 2.03 0.49 13.18
CA LEU A 179 2.50 1.83 12.85
C LEU A 179 3.52 2.00 11.70
N ARG A 180 3.83 0.98 10.91
CA ARG A 180 4.63 1.14 9.70
C ARG A 180 4.00 2.18 8.79
N MET A 181 4.79 3.14 8.32
CA MET A 181 4.37 4.05 7.25
C MET A 181 4.10 3.22 5.98
N ASP A 182 2.84 3.21 5.58
CA ASP A 182 2.16 2.28 4.67
C ASP A 182 2.97 1.61 3.52
N GLU A 183 2.49 0.39 3.19
CA GLU A 183 2.86 -0.54 2.13
C GLU A 183 2.63 -0.02 0.70
N ALA A 184 1.85 1.05 0.52
CA ALA A 184 1.59 1.68 -0.78
C ALA A 184 2.77 2.51 -1.32
N ASP A 185 3.97 2.32 -0.78
CA ASP A 185 5.20 3.06 -1.08
C ASP A 185 5.20 4.55 -0.70
N ASN A 186 4.34 4.93 0.25
CA ASN A 186 4.20 6.32 0.73
C ASN A 186 5.26 6.73 1.75
N ALA A 187 6.37 5.98 1.78
CA ALA A 187 7.55 6.30 2.56
C ALA A 187 8.60 6.96 1.65
N PRO A 188 9.37 7.92 2.17
CA PRO A 188 10.54 8.41 1.46
C PRO A 188 11.49 7.26 1.13
N PRO A 189 12.11 7.27 -0.07
CA PRO A 189 13.22 6.38 -0.39
C PRO A 189 14.26 6.35 0.73
N HIS A 190 14.49 5.17 1.30
CA HIS A 190 15.42 4.97 2.40
C HIS A 190 16.21 3.67 2.25
N LEU A 191 17.35 3.59 2.93
CA LEU A 191 18.12 2.35 2.96
C LEU A 191 17.34 1.27 3.68
N ARG A 192 17.37 0.04 3.15
CA ARG A 192 16.89 -1.13 3.90
C ARG A 192 17.76 -1.35 5.13
N PHE A 193 17.18 -1.95 6.16
CA PHE A 193 17.81 -1.99 7.47
C PHE A 193 19.12 -2.77 7.55
N PHE A 194 19.24 -3.88 6.85
CA PHE A 194 20.53 -4.58 6.76
C PHE A 194 21.64 -3.70 6.14
N ALA A 195 21.27 -2.70 5.34
CA ALA A 195 22.20 -1.78 4.68
C ALA A 195 22.30 -0.41 5.38
N ARG A 196 21.54 -0.14 6.44
CA ARG A 196 21.59 1.15 7.17
C ARG A 196 22.87 1.34 7.98
N ASN A 197 23.55 0.25 8.34
CA ASN A 197 24.88 0.27 8.96
C ASN A 197 26.02 0.25 7.94
N ALA A 198 25.71 0.10 6.64
CA ALA A 198 26.72 0.09 5.61
C ALA A 198 27.22 1.51 5.35
N THR A 199 28.53 1.66 5.14
CA THR A 199 29.07 2.93 4.59
C THR A 199 28.48 3.16 3.19
N PRO A 200 28.45 4.41 2.69
CA PRO A 200 28.06 4.69 1.31
C PRO A 200 28.71 3.76 0.27
N GLU A 201 29.98 3.41 0.48
CA GLU A 201 30.76 2.50 -0.39
C GLU A 201 30.28 1.05 -0.27
N GLN A 202 30.08 0.55 0.94
CA GLN A 202 29.57 -0.80 1.18
C GLN A 202 28.17 -0.96 0.61
N ALA A 203 27.32 0.03 0.84
CA ALA A 203 25.93 0.03 0.39
C ALA A 203 25.85 0.16 -1.15
N LYS A 204 26.78 0.91 -1.77
CA LYS A 204 27.00 0.90 -3.22
C LYS A 204 27.47 -0.47 -3.73
N GLY A 205 28.36 -1.15 -3.00
CA GLY A 205 28.78 -2.52 -3.30
C GLY A 205 27.61 -3.49 -3.32
N LEU A 206 26.79 -3.47 -2.26
CA LEU A 206 25.55 -4.27 -2.16
C LEU A 206 24.59 -3.98 -3.31
N LEU A 207 24.41 -2.72 -3.69
CA LEU A 207 23.59 -2.33 -4.83
C LEU A 207 24.17 -2.89 -6.14
N GLN A 208 25.47 -2.75 -6.37
CA GLN A 208 26.12 -3.24 -7.59
C GLN A 208 26.05 -4.76 -7.69
N GLU A 209 26.25 -5.48 -6.59
CA GLU A 209 26.13 -6.92 -6.51
C GLU A 209 24.68 -7.39 -6.75
N ALA A 210 23.70 -6.76 -6.09
CA ALA A 210 22.29 -7.07 -6.26
C ALA A 210 21.85 -6.86 -7.71
N ILE A 211 22.25 -5.74 -8.33
CA ILE A 211 21.94 -5.43 -9.72
C ILE A 211 22.66 -6.45 -10.63
N TYR A 212 23.96 -6.72 -10.43
CA TYR A 212 24.74 -7.67 -11.26
C TYR A 212 24.16 -9.09 -11.25
N ASN A 213 23.76 -9.57 -10.07
CA ASN A 213 23.17 -10.88 -9.87
C ASN A 213 21.65 -10.93 -10.11
N LYS A 214 21.02 -9.81 -10.49
CA LYS A 214 19.55 -9.67 -10.65
C LYS A 214 18.75 -10.03 -9.39
N HIS A 215 19.35 -9.85 -8.22
CA HIS A 215 18.70 -10.02 -6.92
C HIS A 215 17.96 -8.75 -6.52
N TRP A 216 16.83 -8.46 -7.18
CA TRP A 216 16.06 -7.23 -6.95
C TRP A 216 15.51 -7.13 -5.52
N ASP A 217 15.32 -8.28 -4.86
CA ASP A 217 14.95 -8.40 -3.45
C ASP A 217 16.09 -8.02 -2.49
N LYS A 218 17.34 -7.96 -2.95
CA LYS A 218 18.53 -7.59 -2.17
C LYS A 218 18.99 -6.15 -2.39
N ILE A 219 18.21 -5.35 -3.12
CA ILE A 219 18.48 -3.93 -3.25
C ILE A 219 18.51 -3.30 -1.85
N PRO A 220 19.56 -2.53 -1.49
CA PRO A 220 19.73 -1.97 -0.16
C PRO A 220 18.86 -0.74 0.11
N TYR A 221 17.76 -0.56 -0.62
CA TYR A 221 16.82 0.56 -0.44
C TYR A 221 15.36 0.12 -0.65
N GLU A 222 14.43 0.88 -0.07
CA GLU A 222 12.98 0.71 -0.17
C GLU A 222 12.26 2.08 -0.10
N GLY A 223 10.93 2.09 -0.25
CA GLY A 223 10.13 3.31 -0.37
C GLY A 223 10.13 3.90 -1.80
N SER A 224 9.20 4.82 -2.08
CA SER A 224 9.10 5.47 -3.41
C SER A 224 9.01 6.98 -3.35
N ARG A 225 8.03 7.50 -2.60
CA ARG A 225 7.75 8.91 -2.47
C ARG A 225 6.87 9.11 -1.24
N PRO A 226 7.21 10.03 -0.33
CA PRO A 226 6.27 10.40 0.72
C PRO A 226 5.03 11.05 0.10
N PHE A 227 3.86 10.88 0.74
CA PHE A 227 2.69 11.71 0.43
C PHE A 227 2.91 13.14 0.91
N LEU A 228 3.72 13.86 0.15
CA LEU A 228 4.08 15.25 0.35
C LEU A 228 3.59 16.04 -0.87
N ALA A 229 2.58 16.87 -0.65
CA ALA A 229 1.89 17.61 -1.70
C ALA A 229 1.19 18.82 -1.09
N THR A 230 1.10 19.94 -1.79
CA THR A 230 0.26 21.06 -1.32
C THR A 230 -1.20 20.63 -1.19
N PRO A 231 -2.04 21.33 -0.39
CA PRO A 231 -3.48 21.04 -0.28
C PRO A 231 -4.18 20.91 -1.65
N GLU A 232 -3.81 21.77 -2.60
CA GLU A 232 -4.29 21.70 -3.98
C GLU A 232 -3.84 20.41 -4.68
N GLU A 233 -2.54 20.13 -4.71
CA GLU A 233 -1.99 18.96 -5.40
C GLU A 233 -2.54 17.64 -4.83
N PHE A 234 -2.72 17.55 -3.51
CA PHE A 234 -3.27 16.35 -2.89
C PHE A 234 -4.76 16.17 -3.17
N ALA A 235 -5.53 17.27 -3.26
CA ALA A 235 -6.93 17.22 -3.66
C ALA A 235 -7.10 16.70 -5.09
N GLU A 236 -6.15 17.01 -6.00
CA GLU A 236 -6.17 16.56 -7.40
C GLU A 236 -6.15 15.03 -7.55
N TYR A 237 -5.63 14.28 -6.55
CA TYR A 237 -5.68 12.82 -6.56
C TYR A 237 -7.12 12.28 -6.59
N SER A 238 -8.11 13.08 -6.16
CA SER A 238 -9.53 12.72 -6.17
C SER A 238 -10.18 12.81 -7.57
N ARG A 239 -9.45 13.25 -8.60
CA ARG A 239 -9.97 13.26 -9.97
C ARG A 239 -10.18 11.85 -10.50
N GLU A 240 -11.15 11.72 -11.39
CA GLU A 240 -11.32 10.50 -12.17
C GLU A 240 -10.07 10.29 -13.04
N ASN A 241 -9.37 9.17 -12.82
CA ASN A 241 -8.17 8.79 -13.57
C ASN A 241 -7.10 9.89 -13.50
N PHE A 242 -6.69 10.24 -12.28
CA PHE A 242 -5.60 11.17 -12.07
C PHE A 242 -4.39 10.77 -12.91
N ILE A 243 -3.94 11.69 -13.77
CA ILE A 243 -2.76 11.58 -14.62
C ILE A 243 -1.95 12.85 -14.41
N GLN A 244 -0.61 12.71 -14.43
CA GLN A 244 0.28 13.84 -14.43
C GLN A 244 0.64 14.25 -15.85
N ASP A 245 0.35 15.49 -16.20
CA ASP A 245 0.86 16.09 -17.43
C ASP A 245 2.37 16.34 -17.31
N ARG A 246 3.15 15.58 -18.08
CA ARG A 246 4.61 15.65 -18.07
C ARG A 246 5.15 16.99 -18.60
N ALA A 247 4.46 17.61 -19.55
CA ALA A 247 4.85 18.91 -20.10
C ALA A 247 4.63 20.01 -19.05
N VAL A 248 3.50 19.96 -18.35
CA VAL A 248 3.22 20.88 -17.23
C VAL A 248 4.23 20.68 -16.10
N LEU A 249 4.53 19.45 -15.69
CA LEU A 249 5.54 19.17 -14.67
C LEU A 249 6.93 19.69 -15.07
N ARG A 250 7.34 19.49 -16.33
CA ARG A 250 8.61 20.00 -16.84
C ARG A 250 8.66 21.52 -16.78
N LYS A 251 7.61 22.20 -17.24
CA LYS A 251 7.52 23.67 -17.18
C LYS A 251 7.57 24.18 -15.74
N GLN A 252 6.86 23.52 -14.83
CA GLN A 252 6.89 23.87 -13.40
C GLN A 252 8.29 23.66 -12.79
N LYS A 253 8.98 22.57 -13.17
CA LYS A 253 10.35 22.29 -12.76
C LYS A 253 11.32 23.37 -13.25
N GLU A 254 11.22 23.79 -14.51
CA GLU A 254 12.04 24.86 -15.10
C GLU A 254 11.81 26.20 -14.37
N GLN A 255 10.54 26.56 -14.12
CA GLN A 255 10.22 27.76 -13.35
C GLN A 255 10.71 27.70 -11.90
N ALA A 256 10.64 26.53 -11.26
CA ALA A 256 11.17 26.33 -9.93
C ALA A 256 12.69 26.45 -9.91
N PHE A 257 13.38 25.92 -10.92
CA PHE A 257 14.83 26.06 -11.07
C PHE A 257 15.27 27.51 -11.10
N GLU A 258 14.65 28.35 -11.91
CA GLU A 258 15.01 29.77 -11.99
C GLU A 258 14.84 30.49 -10.63
N ARG A 259 13.75 30.21 -9.92
CA ARG A 259 13.50 30.79 -8.59
C ARG A 259 14.54 30.32 -7.56
N GLU A 260 14.81 29.02 -7.51
CA GLU A 260 15.73 28.44 -6.52
C GLU A 260 17.18 28.82 -6.81
N TRP A 261 17.58 28.87 -8.08
CA TRP A 261 18.90 29.32 -8.48
C TRP A 261 19.12 30.81 -8.16
N ALA A 262 18.10 31.65 -8.35
CA ALA A 262 18.13 33.04 -7.94
C ALA A 262 18.28 33.19 -6.41
N LYS A 263 17.61 32.36 -5.61
CA LYS A 263 17.79 32.33 -4.14
C LYS A 263 19.22 31.93 -3.77
N VAL A 264 19.73 30.84 -4.37
CA VAL A 264 21.09 30.32 -4.09
C VAL A 264 22.17 31.34 -4.41
N LYS A 265 22.03 32.09 -5.51
CA LYS A 265 22.95 33.19 -5.88
C LYS A 265 22.96 34.33 -4.88
N LYS A 266 21.82 34.62 -4.25
CA LYS A 266 21.67 35.71 -3.28
C LYS A 266 22.11 35.32 -1.87
N ASP A 267 22.13 34.02 -1.53
CA ASP A 267 22.51 33.54 -0.21
C ASP A 267 24.02 33.79 0.07
N PRO A 268 24.36 34.59 1.11
CA PRO A 268 25.74 34.85 1.50
C PRO A 268 26.57 33.60 1.78
N LYS A 269 25.94 32.50 2.25
CA LYS A 269 26.62 31.24 2.56
C LYS A 269 27.23 30.58 1.31
N ASN A 270 26.64 30.85 0.14
CA ASN A 270 27.07 30.26 -1.12
C ASN A 270 28.16 31.08 -1.84
N LYS A 271 28.53 32.28 -1.34
CA LYS A 271 29.53 33.16 -1.97
C LYS A 271 30.84 32.45 -2.30
N LYS A 272 31.34 31.57 -1.42
CA LYS A 272 32.58 30.81 -1.67
C LYS A 272 32.40 29.77 -2.78
N LYS A 273 31.30 29.00 -2.73
CA LYS A 273 31.00 27.97 -3.74
C LYS A 273 30.78 28.59 -5.12
N LEU A 274 30.08 29.72 -5.19
CA LEU A 274 29.78 30.46 -6.43
C LEU A 274 31.03 30.99 -7.15
N LYS A 275 32.18 31.13 -6.48
CA LYS A 275 33.43 31.59 -7.10
C LYS A 275 34.13 30.50 -7.94
N THR A 276 33.79 29.23 -7.75
CA THR A 276 34.46 28.12 -8.43
C THR A 276 33.48 27.36 -9.32
N LYS A 277 33.92 26.88 -10.48
CA LYS A 277 33.09 26.03 -11.36
C LYS A 277 32.58 24.79 -10.62
N LYS A 278 33.44 24.17 -9.81
CA LYS A 278 33.09 23.01 -8.98
C LYS A 278 31.98 23.34 -7.97
N GLY A 279 32.12 24.42 -7.20
CA GLY A 279 31.11 24.82 -6.22
C GLY A 279 29.79 25.26 -6.86
N GLN A 280 29.82 25.90 -8.03
CA GLN A 280 28.60 26.17 -8.80
C GLN A 280 27.92 24.87 -9.25
N GLN A 281 28.69 23.89 -9.75
CA GLN A 281 28.16 22.59 -10.16
C GLN A 281 27.56 21.83 -8.97
N GLU A 282 28.19 21.87 -7.80
CA GLU A 282 27.64 21.28 -6.57
C GLU A 282 26.27 21.88 -6.21
N LEU A 283 26.13 23.21 -6.26
CA LEU A 283 24.86 23.89 -5.98
C LEU A 283 23.79 23.57 -7.04
N LEU A 284 24.18 23.50 -8.31
CA LEU A 284 23.28 23.11 -9.40
C LEU A 284 22.79 21.67 -9.23
N ASN A 285 23.70 20.74 -8.91
CA ASN A 285 23.36 19.35 -8.65
C ASN A 285 22.39 19.21 -7.48
N GLU A 286 22.57 20.02 -6.43
CA GLU A 286 21.66 20.06 -5.28
C GLU A 286 20.27 20.55 -5.67
N ILE A 287 20.18 21.65 -6.43
CA ILE A 287 18.90 22.15 -6.93
C ILE A 287 18.22 21.10 -7.80
N TYR A 288 18.93 20.53 -8.78
CA TYR A 288 18.37 19.53 -9.68
C TYR A 288 17.87 18.30 -8.94
N PHE A 289 18.62 17.80 -7.96
CA PHE A 289 18.20 16.66 -7.15
C PHE A 289 16.84 16.91 -6.48
N TRP A 290 16.68 18.03 -5.79
CA TRP A 290 15.44 18.32 -5.08
C TRP A 290 14.28 18.62 -6.03
N LEU A 291 14.54 19.33 -7.13
CA LEU A 291 13.54 19.54 -8.17
C LEU A 291 13.11 18.23 -8.83
N ASP A 292 14.03 17.27 -9.00
CA ASP A 292 13.67 15.93 -9.42
C ASP A 292 12.75 15.27 -8.39
N GLN A 293 13.04 15.31 -7.09
CA GLN A 293 12.12 14.76 -6.08
C GLN A 293 10.74 15.43 -6.07
N MET A 294 10.68 16.75 -6.31
CA MET A 294 9.45 17.55 -6.29
C MET A 294 8.57 17.37 -7.54
N TYR A 295 9.19 17.15 -8.70
CA TYR A 295 8.53 17.16 -10.00
C TYR A 295 8.72 15.86 -10.80
N LYS A 296 9.24 14.79 -10.17
CA LYS A 296 9.31 13.44 -10.77
C LYS A 296 7.90 12.99 -11.15
N PRO A 297 7.65 12.56 -12.40
CA PRO A 297 6.41 11.88 -12.76
C PRO A 297 6.20 10.64 -11.89
N PHE A 298 4.95 10.28 -11.64
CA PHE A 298 4.63 9.05 -10.95
C PHE A 298 5.08 7.85 -11.77
N SER A 299 5.75 6.90 -11.10
CA SER A 299 5.89 5.55 -11.64
C SER A 299 4.50 4.90 -11.81
N PRO A 300 4.35 3.84 -12.63
CA PRO A 300 3.06 3.13 -12.72
C PRO A 300 2.51 2.68 -11.36
N ARG A 301 3.40 2.27 -10.44
CA ARG A 301 3.05 1.89 -9.07
C ARG A 301 2.61 3.11 -8.24
N GLU A 302 3.38 4.19 -8.27
CA GLU A 302 3.03 5.47 -7.60
C GLU A 302 1.69 6.03 -8.12
N LEU A 303 1.42 5.91 -9.43
CA LEU A 303 0.19 6.38 -10.05
C LEU A 303 -1.01 5.54 -9.62
N LYS A 304 -0.83 4.22 -9.50
CA LYS A 304 -1.84 3.33 -8.93
C LYS A 304 -2.12 3.73 -7.49
N THR A 305 -1.08 3.91 -6.66
CA THR A 305 -1.23 4.38 -5.27
C THR A 305 -1.94 5.73 -5.19
N ALA A 306 -1.60 6.70 -6.04
CA ALA A 306 -2.26 8.00 -6.03
C ALA A 306 -3.75 7.91 -6.45
N ASN A 307 -4.05 7.08 -7.45
CA ASN A 307 -5.43 6.81 -7.85
C ASN A 307 -6.19 6.06 -6.74
N ASP A 308 -5.56 5.11 -6.05
CA ASP A 308 -6.12 4.41 -4.90
C ASP A 308 -6.31 5.37 -3.71
N ALA A 309 -5.40 6.32 -3.53
CA ALA A 309 -5.52 7.39 -2.54
C ALA A 309 -6.66 8.34 -2.87
N GLY A 310 -7.00 8.57 -4.14
CA GLY A 310 -8.19 9.34 -4.53
C GLY A 310 -9.49 8.56 -4.38
N LYS A 311 -9.52 7.33 -4.90
CA LYS A 311 -10.74 6.52 -5.06
C LYS A 311 -11.09 5.71 -3.81
N SER A 312 -10.09 5.14 -3.14
CA SER A 312 -10.28 4.19 -2.02
C SER A 312 -9.99 4.83 -0.67
N LEU A 313 -8.77 5.36 -0.47
CA LEU A 313 -8.36 5.89 0.85
C LEU A 313 -8.88 7.31 1.08
N GLY A 314 -8.93 8.15 0.04
CA GLY A 314 -9.29 9.57 0.11
C GLY A 314 -10.76 9.87 0.37
N ARG A 315 -11.61 8.82 0.33
CA ARG A 315 -12.96 8.85 0.91
C ARG A 315 -12.90 9.16 2.41
N ASN A 316 -11.85 8.67 3.08
CA ASN A 316 -11.63 8.78 4.52
C ASN A 316 -10.39 9.63 4.81
N THR A 317 -10.59 10.87 5.25
CA THR A 317 -9.51 11.80 5.60
C THR A 317 -9.81 12.49 6.91
N ASP A 318 -8.85 12.53 7.83
CA ASP A 318 -8.95 13.31 9.06
C ASP A 318 -7.63 14.02 9.37
N ARG A 319 -7.67 15.09 10.17
CA ARG A 319 -6.48 15.82 10.57
C ARG A 319 -5.77 15.08 11.71
N LEU A 320 -4.49 14.76 11.50
CA LEU A 320 -3.62 14.29 12.58
C LEU A 320 -3.18 15.49 13.43
N CYS A 321 -2.47 16.44 12.82
CA CYS A 321 -1.94 17.64 13.47
C CYS A 321 -1.67 18.75 12.45
N GLY A 322 -1.20 19.91 12.94
CA GLY A 322 -0.89 21.09 12.12
C GLY A 322 -2.08 22.02 11.88
N ASP A 323 -1.94 22.88 10.88
CA ASP A 323 -2.78 24.04 10.59
C ASP A 323 -4.20 23.65 10.09
N ILE A 324 -5.21 24.05 10.86
CA ILE A 324 -6.63 23.77 10.56
C ILE A 324 -7.09 24.47 9.26
N PRO A 325 -6.76 25.76 9.01
CA PRO A 325 -7.09 26.42 7.75
C PRO A 325 -6.59 25.66 6.51
N LEU A 326 -5.35 25.16 6.50
CA LEU A 326 -4.82 24.35 5.39
C LEU A 326 -5.57 23.03 5.22
N PHE A 327 -5.92 22.35 6.31
CA PHE A 327 -6.74 21.14 6.24
C PHE A 327 -8.14 21.43 5.65
N ASN A 328 -8.77 22.52 6.06
CA ASN A 328 -10.06 22.95 5.53
C ASN A 328 -9.96 23.34 4.04
N LYS A 329 -8.86 23.99 3.65
CA LYS A 329 -8.56 24.33 2.25
C LYS A 329 -8.46 23.05 1.40
N PHE A 330 -7.73 22.05 1.88
CA PHE A 330 -7.67 20.71 1.26
C PHE A 330 -9.07 20.10 1.12
N LYS A 331 -9.85 20.01 2.20
CA LYS A 331 -11.20 19.42 2.16
C LYS A 331 -12.12 20.15 1.17
N ALA A 332 -12.09 21.48 1.15
CA ALA A 332 -12.89 22.27 0.22
C ALA A 332 -12.52 22.02 -1.24
N LYS A 333 -11.22 21.95 -1.57
CA LYS A 333 -10.77 21.62 -2.92
C LYS A 333 -11.12 20.19 -3.32
N LYS A 334 -10.92 19.23 -2.41
CA LYS A 334 -11.29 17.83 -2.60
C LYS A 334 -12.79 17.70 -2.92
N ASN A 335 -13.64 18.31 -2.09
CA ASN A 335 -15.10 18.26 -2.27
C ASN A 335 -15.52 18.90 -3.59
N LYS A 336 -14.93 20.06 -3.96
CA LYS A 336 -15.20 20.70 -5.26
C LYS A 336 -14.90 19.77 -6.43
N ILE A 337 -13.82 18.98 -6.38
CA ILE A 337 -13.50 17.99 -7.41
C ILE A 337 -14.54 16.87 -7.42
N LEU A 338 -14.88 16.34 -6.25
CA LEU A 338 -15.83 15.23 -6.11
C LEU A 338 -17.28 15.60 -6.49
N GLU A 339 -17.64 16.88 -6.38
CA GLU A 339 -18.94 17.44 -6.78
C GLU A 339 -19.02 17.77 -8.28
N THR A 340 -17.91 17.64 -9.02
CA THR A 340 -17.95 17.77 -10.49
C THR A 340 -18.86 16.71 -11.08
N LYS A 341 -19.70 17.10 -12.04
CA LYS A 341 -20.59 16.17 -12.73
C LYS A 341 -19.85 15.47 -13.87
N SER A 342 -19.95 14.16 -13.91
CA SER A 342 -19.52 13.29 -15.00
C SER A 342 -20.75 12.46 -15.39
N GLU A 343 -21.16 12.51 -16.66
CA GLU A 343 -22.34 11.79 -17.17
C GLU A 343 -23.65 12.09 -16.38
N GLY A 344 -23.82 13.34 -15.94
CA GLY A 344 -25.01 13.78 -15.21
C GLY A 344 -25.04 13.43 -13.72
N LYS A 345 -24.09 12.63 -13.21
CA LYS A 345 -23.92 12.29 -11.79
C LYS A 345 -22.68 12.96 -11.20
N GLU A 346 -22.69 13.25 -9.90
CA GLU A 346 -21.47 13.70 -9.23
C GLU A 346 -20.39 12.62 -9.30
N LEU A 347 -19.13 13.01 -9.49
CA LEU A 347 -17.98 12.11 -9.51
C LEU A 347 -17.92 11.23 -8.25
N LYS A 348 -18.28 11.81 -7.10
CA LYS A 348 -18.41 11.10 -5.83
C LYS A 348 -19.34 9.88 -5.90
N ALA A 349 -20.52 10.07 -6.49
CA ALA A 349 -21.52 9.04 -6.64
C ALA A 349 -21.05 7.93 -7.60
N LYS A 350 -20.36 8.32 -8.68
CA LYS A 350 -19.73 7.39 -9.62
C LYS A 350 -18.67 6.54 -8.94
N ILE A 351 -17.70 7.15 -8.26
CA ILE A 351 -16.63 6.46 -7.52
C ILE A 351 -17.21 5.47 -6.51
N ALA A 352 -18.22 5.87 -5.74
CA ALA A 352 -18.85 5.01 -4.74
C ALA A 352 -19.47 3.74 -5.35
N LYS A 353 -20.26 3.89 -6.42
CA LYS A 353 -20.92 2.78 -7.10
C LYS A 353 -19.91 1.89 -7.82
N GLU A 354 -18.97 2.46 -8.56
CA GLU A 354 -17.93 1.70 -9.28
C GLU A 354 -17.05 0.87 -8.34
N LYS A 355 -16.64 1.45 -7.21
CA LYS A 355 -15.86 0.73 -6.21
C LYS A 355 -16.66 -0.44 -5.63
N MET A 356 -17.94 -0.23 -5.34
CA MET A 356 -18.81 -1.29 -4.82
C MET A 356 -19.04 -2.40 -5.85
N ILE A 357 -19.25 -2.05 -7.12
CA ILE A 357 -19.35 -3.02 -8.23
C ILE A 357 -18.07 -3.87 -8.31
N THR A 358 -16.91 -3.23 -8.20
CA THR A 358 -15.61 -3.92 -8.22
C THR A 358 -15.47 -4.91 -7.06
N ASP A 359 -15.86 -4.50 -5.84
CA ASP A 359 -15.82 -5.37 -4.67
C ASP A 359 -16.79 -6.56 -4.77
N ILE A 360 -18.00 -6.32 -5.29
CA ILE A 360 -19.01 -7.36 -5.57
C ILE A 360 -18.50 -8.36 -6.61
N GLN A 361 -17.92 -7.87 -7.71
CA GLN A 361 -17.31 -8.71 -8.74
C GLN A 361 -16.18 -9.57 -8.17
N GLY A 362 -15.33 -8.99 -7.32
CA GLY A 362 -14.28 -9.73 -6.62
C GLY A 362 -14.83 -10.85 -5.72
N ILE A 363 -15.98 -10.64 -5.08
CA ILE A 363 -16.66 -11.69 -4.30
C ILE A 363 -17.20 -12.81 -5.21
N TYR A 364 -17.87 -12.46 -6.32
CA TYR A 364 -18.33 -13.47 -7.28
C TYR A 364 -17.19 -14.28 -7.89
N GLN A 365 -16.09 -13.62 -8.26
CA GLN A 365 -14.91 -14.28 -8.84
C GLN A 365 -14.26 -15.27 -7.87
N LYS A 366 -14.22 -14.95 -6.57
CA LYS A 366 -13.71 -15.88 -5.56
C LYS A 366 -14.61 -17.10 -5.35
N GLY A 367 -15.93 -16.95 -5.52
CA GLY A 367 -16.91 -18.03 -5.44
C GLY A 367 -17.15 -18.65 -4.05
N LYS A 368 -16.26 -18.41 -3.07
CA LYS A 368 -16.27 -19.04 -1.74
C LYS A 368 -16.49 -18.06 -0.58
N SER A 369 -16.85 -16.81 -0.87
CA SER A 369 -17.07 -15.78 0.15
C SER A 369 -18.31 -16.10 0.99
N VAL A 370 -18.23 -15.89 2.31
CA VAL A 370 -19.36 -16.01 3.24
C VAL A 370 -20.57 -15.16 2.83
N PHE A 371 -20.32 -14.02 2.16
CA PHE A 371 -21.37 -13.13 1.63
C PHE A 371 -22.15 -13.74 0.47
N LEU A 372 -21.53 -14.68 -0.26
CA LEU A 372 -22.11 -15.34 -1.42
C LEU A 372 -22.73 -16.69 -1.04
N THR A 373 -21.95 -17.55 -0.38
CA THR A 373 -22.35 -18.92 -0.03
C THR A 373 -23.27 -18.93 1.20
N GLY A 374 -22.95 -18.13 2.21
CA GLY A 374 -23.50 -18.27 3.56
C GLY A 374 -22.88 -19.42 4.34
N GLU A 375 -21.70 -19.86 3.94
CA GLU A 375 -20.98 -20.98 4.55
C GLU A 375 -19.58 -20.51 4.95
N LEU A 376 -19.08 -21.04 6.07
CA LEU A 376 -17.69 -20.82 6.48
C LEU A 376 -16.78 -21.72 5.64
N GLY A 377 -15.70 -21.15 5.12
CA GLY A 377 -14.60 -21.93 4.57
C GLY A 377 -13.76 -22.57 5.68
N LYS A 378 -12.73 -23.32 5.26
CA LYS A 378 -11.80 -23.98 6.18
C LYS A 378 -11.13 -23.04 7.17
N THR A 379 -10.68 -21.93 6.61
CA THR A 379 -10.12 -20.80 7.33
C THR A 379 -10.83 -19.54 6.90
N LEU A 380 -10.73 -18.49 7.72
CA LEU A 380 -11.31 -17.20 7.40
C LEU A 380 -10.39 -16.07 7.85
N ASP A 381 -10.00 -15.23 6.89
CA ASP A 381 -9.37 -13.94 7.18
C ASP A 381 -10.47 -12.93 7.55
N LEU A 382 -10.65 -12.67 8.85
CA LEU A 382 -11.74 -11.79 9.32
C LEU A 382 -11.69 -10.39 8.69
N LYS A 383 -10.48 -9.83 8.54
CA LYS A 383 -10.30 -8.49 7.98
C LYS A 383 -10.75 -8.48 6.54
N ARG A 384 -10.33 -9.45 5.73
CA ARG A 384 -10.59 -9.48 4.27
C ARG A 384 -11.94 -10.04 3.89
N GLU A 385 -12.48 -10.97 4.68
CA GLU A 385 -13.64 -11.80 4.31
C GLU A 385 -14.89 -11.53 5.14
N LEU A 386 -14.80 -10.82 6.27
CA LEU A 386 -15.98 -10.37 7.03
C LEU A 386 -16.05 -8.84 7.13
N TYR A 387 -15.05 -8.22 7.74
CA TYR A 387 -15.10 -6.79 8.10
C TYR A 387 -15.03 -5.88 6.88
N ARG A 388 -14.09 -6.12 5.95
CA ARG A 388 -13.79 -5.18 4.86
C ARG A 388 -14.97 -4.94 3.92
N PHE A 389 -15.74 -5.96 3.57
CA PHE A 389 -16.85 -5.76 2.63
C PHE A 389 -17.89 -4.80 3.19
N ILE A 390 -18.26 -4.96 4.46
CA ILE A 390 -19.28 -4.13 5.12
C ILE A 390 -18.76 -2.72 5.38
N GLU A 391 -17.51 -2.59 5.84
CA GLU A 391 -16.85 -1.29 5.97
C GLU A 391 -16.83 -0.55 4.62
N GLN A 392 -16.48 -1.24 3.53
CA GLN A 392 -16.49 -0.65 2.20
C GLN A 392 -17.91 -0.28 1.75
N PHE A 393 -18.91 -1.12 2.04
CA PHE A 393 -20.29 -0.84 1.69
C PHE A 393 -20.82 0.40 2.42
N LEU A 394 -20.64 0.48 3.74
CA LEU A 394 -21.04 1.64 4.54
C LEU A 394 -20.25 2.89 4.15
N THR A 395 -18.92 2.78 3.96
CA THR A 395 -18.11 3.90 3.46
C THR A 395 -18.63 4.43 2.12
N ASN A 396 -18.96 3.54 1.18
CA ASN A 396 -19.49 3.92 -0.13
C ASN A 396 -20.88 4.56 -0.02
N LEU A 397 -21.78 4.02 0.81
CA LEU A 397 -23.08 4.64 1.07
C LEU A 397 -22.94 6.02 1.71
N GLY A 398 -22.10 6.14 2.75
CA GLY A 398 -21.85 7.40 3.42
C GLY A 398 -21.25 8.45 2.49
N PHE A 399 -20.31 8.04 1.64
CA PHE A 399 -19.70 8.89 0.62
C PHE A 399 -20.72 9.31 -0.44
N TYR A 400 -21.55 8.40 -0.94
CA TYR A 400 -22.61 8.67 -1.91
C TYR A 400 -23.69 9.61 -1.36
N HIS A 401 -24.07 9.46 -0.09
CA HIS A 401 -25.13 10.25 0.54
C HIS A 401 -24.63 11.46 1.34
N HIS A 402 -23.36 11.83 1.23
CA HIS A 402 -22.78 13.01 1.91
C HIS A 402 -23.00 12.95 3.43
N CYS A 403 -22.70 11.80 4.05
CA CYS A 403 -22.71 11.68 5.51
C CYS A 403 -21.62 12.57 6.12
N LYS A 404 -21.88 13.09 7.32
CA LYS A 404 -20.94 13.99 8.02
C LYS A 404 -19.82 13.20 8.70
N THR A 405 -20.09 11.96 9.05
CA THR A 405 -19.15 11.02 9.66
C THR A 405 -18.53 10.09 8.64
N GLN A 406 -17.38 9.52 9.02
CA GLN A 406 -16.61 8.54 8.24
C GLN A 406 -16.54 7.17 8.95
N ASN A 407 -17.00 7.10 10.20
CA ASN A 407 -17.07 5.85 10.95
C ASN A 407 -18.26 5.02 10.45
N SER A 408 -18.06 3.73 10.20
CA SER A 408 -19.04 2.87 9.54
C SER A 408 -20.34 2.75 10.33
N ILE A 409 -20.27 2.59 11.64
CA ILE A 409 -21.47 2.46 12.50
C ILE A 409 -22.20 3.81 12.60
N ASP A 410 -21.46 4.91 12.71
CA ASP A 410 -22.06 6.24 12.72
C ASP A 410 -22.71 6.58 11.36
N ILE A 411 -22.12 6.13 10.25
CA ILE A 411 -22.71 6.24 8.91
C ILE A 411 -24.04 5.47 8.88
N ALA A 412 -24.05 4.22 9.35
CA ALA A 412 -25.29 3.42 9.38
C ALA A 412 -26.39 4.14 10.18
N ASN A 413 -26.07 4.67 11.37
CA ASN A 413 -27.01 5.46 12.18
C ASN A 413 -27.52 6.71 11.45
N GLU A 414 -26.63 7.45 10.80
CA GLU A 414 -26.99 8.64 10.02
C GLU A 414 -27.92 8.29 8.84
N LEU A 415 -27.67 7.18 8.15
CA LEU A 415 -28.49 6.70 7.04
C LEU A 415 -29.85 6.15 7.49
N ILE A 416 -29.95 5.55 8.68
CA ILE A 416 -31.24 5.19 9.31
C ILE A 416 -32.04 6.47 9.58
N GLY A 417 -31.42 7.47 10.22
CA GLY A 417 -32.07 8.76 10.53
C GLY A 417 -32.54 9.53 9.29
N ARG A 418 -31.89 9.30 8.14
CA ARG A 418 -32.27 9.86 6.83
C ARG A 418 -33.29 9.00 6.06
N GLY A 419 -33.69 7.84 6.57
CA GLY A 419 -34.63 6.92 5.91
C GLY A 419 -34.08 6.26 4.64
N ILE A 420 -32.75 6.16 4.54
CA ILE A 420 -32.05 5.46 3.44
C ILE A 420 -31.92 3.97 3.78
N LEU A 421 -31.58 3.64 5.03
CA LEU A 421 -31.65 2.30 5.57
C LEU A 421 -32.94 2.16 6.40
N SER A 422 -33.64 1.03 6.26
CA SER A 422 -34.71 0.72 7.21
C SER A 422 -34.13 0.51 8.62
N PRO A 423 -34.88 0.83 9.69
CA PRO A 423 -34.39 0.62 11.05
C PRO A 423 -33.99 -0.83 11.33
N GLU A 424 -34.74 -1.80 10.80
CA GLU A 424 -34.47 -3.23 10.97
C GLU A 424 -33.14 -3.63 10.30
N PHE A 425 -33.00 -3.33 9.00
CA PHE A 425 -31.79 -3.68 8.26
C PHE A 425 -30.56 -2.91 8.75
N GLY A 426 -30.74 -1.63 9.09
CA GLY A 426 -29.71 -0.82 9.70
C GLY A 426 -29.20 -1.41 11.02
N LYS A 427 -30.09 -1.90 11.89
CA LYS A 427 -29.71 -2.62 13.11
C LYS A 427 -28.92 -3.89 12.81
N LYS A 428 -29.38 -4.72 11.86
CA LYS A 428 -28.65 -5.94 11.46
C LYS A 428 -27.23 -5.63 10.97
N ILE A 429 -27.05 -4.58 10.15
CA ILE A 429 -25.72 -4.15 9.70
C ILE A 429 -24.85 -3.71 10.88
N ILE A 430 -25.40 -2.90 11.79
CA ILE A 430 -24.66 -2.41 12.95
C ILE A 430 -24.23 -3.58 13.85
N ASP A 431 -25.13 -4.52 14.14
CA ASP A 431 -24.85 -5.69 14.96
C ASP A 431 -23.76 -6.57 14.31
N PHE A 432 -23.84 -6.78 12.99
CA PHE A 432 -22.81 -7.49 12.25
C PHE A 432 -21.47 -6.76 12.32
N MET A 433 -21.47 -5.44 12.10
CA MET A 433 -20.25 -4.63 12.09
C MET A 433 -19.57 -4.58 13.48
N GLN A 434 -20.35 -4.47 14.55
CA GLN A 434 -19.87 -4.59 15.93
C GLN A 434 -19.22 -5.96 16.16
N PHE A 435 -19.90 -7.03 15.75
CA PHE A 435 -19.40 -8.40 15.91
C PHE A 435 -18.09 -8.63 15.13
N ALA A 436 -18.06 -8.27 13.84
CA ALA A 436 -16.86 -8.41 13.00
C ALA A 436 -15.67 -7.56 13.52
N THR A 437 -15.96 -6.37 14.04
CA THR A 437 -14.95 -5.51 14.68
C THR A 437 -14.42 -6.15 15.96
N GLY A 438 -15.29 -6.70 16.79
CA GLY A 438 -14.92 -7.42 18.02
C GLY A 438 -14.01 -8.60 17.76
N LEU A 439 -14.37 -9.47 16.80
CA LEU A 439 -13.54 -10.61 16.42
C LEU A 439 -12.14 -10.17 15.92
N LYS A 440 -12.09 -9.14 15.07
CA LYS A 440 -10.83 -8.56 14.59
C LYS A 440 -9.97 -8.01 15.73
N LEU A 441 -10.57 -7.32 16.72
CA LEU A 441 -9.83 -6.78 17.86
C LEU A 441 -9.34 -7.89 18.78
N LYS A 442 -10.16 -8.92 19.02
CA LYS A 442 -9.79 -10.10 19.79
C LYS A 442 -8.61 -10.83 19.15
N GLU A 443 -8.67 -11.05 17.84
CA GLU A 443 -7.56 -11.58 17.04
C GLU A 443 -6.27 -10.80 17.34
N GLN A 444 -6.27 -9.48 17.10
CA GLN A 444 -5.10 -8.63 17.34
C GLN A 444 -4.59 -8.67 18.78
N SER A 445 -5.48 -8.81 19.77
CA SER A 445 -5.09 -8.87 21.18
C SER A 445 -4.36 -10.16 21.56
N ILE A 446 -4.68 -11.26 20.87
CA ILE A 446 -4.09 -12.58 21.13
C ILE A 446 -2.80 -12.74 20.32
N ILE A 447 -2.86 -12.48 19.02
CA ILE A 447 -1.75 -12.75 18.08
C ILE A 447 -0.77 -11.57 17.99
N LYS A 448 -1.14 -10.39 18.53
CA LYS A 448 -0.32 -9.16 18.55
C LYS A 448 0.13 -8.69 17.16
N ARG A 449 -0.67 -9.01 16.13
CA ARG A 449 -0.38 -8.84 14.70
C ARG A 449 -1.68 -8.57 13.92
N GLN A 450 -1.59 -8.04 12.70
CA GLN A 450 -2.76 -7.88 11.83
C GLN A 450 -3.07 -9.11 10.99
N GLY A 451 -4.34 -9.54 11.00
CA GLY A 451 -5.06 -10.18 9.89
C GLY A 451 -4.45 -11.46 9.36
N PHE A 452 -4.81 -12.58 9.97
CA PHE A 452 -4.48 -13.92 9.52
C PHE A 452 -5.74 -14.77 9.34
N ALA A 453 -5.65 -15.75 8.45
CA ALA A 453 -6.70 -16.73 8.30
C ALA A 453 -6.61 -17.70 9.49
N ALA A 454 -7.70 -17.81 10.24
CA ALA A 454 -7.77 -18.70 11.40
C ALA A 454 -8.64 -19.92 11.10
N TYR A 455 -8.34 -21.04 11.76
CA TYR A 455 -9.13 -22.26 11.66
C TYR A 455 -10.31 -22.23 12.64
N PHE A 456 -11.44 -22.81 12.21
CA PHE A 456 -12.60 -23.03 13.06
C PHE A 456 -12.90 -24.50 13.33
N ASP A 457 -12.30 -25.39 12.53
CA ASP A 457 -12.49 -26.83 12.61
C ASP A 457 -11.17 -27.52 12.99
N GLN A 458 -11.25 -28.42 13.96
CA GLN A 458 -10.07 -29.10 14.52
C GLN A 458 -9.49 -30.16 13.58
N ASP A 459 -10.34 -30.83 12.81
CA ASP A 459 -9.92 -31.89 11.90
C ASP A 459 -9.21 -31.31 10.68
N GLU A 460 -9.73 -30.22 10.12
CA GLU A 460 -9.06 -29.51 9.03
C GLU A 460 -7.72 -28.91 9.46
N PHE A 461 -7.66 -28.35 10.67
CA PHE A 461 -6.41 -27.87 11.24
C PHE A 461 -5.37 -29.00 11.40
N ASN A 462 -5.79 -30.14 11.94
CA ASN A 462 -4.91 -31.29 12.14
C ASN A 462 -4.39 -31.83 10.81
N SER A 463 -5.25 -31.92 9.79
CA SER A 463 -4.86 -32.35 8.44
C SER A 463 -3.80 -31.43 7.84
N ASP A 464 -4.02 -30.10 7.84
CA ASP A 464 -3.06 -29.15 7.27
C ASP A 464 -1.75 -29.11 8.06
N LYS A 465 -1.82 -29.30 9.38
CA LYS A 465 -0.64 -29.42 10.26
C LYS A 465 0.19 -30.65 9.91
N GLU A 466 -0.43 -31.81 9.78
CA GLU A 466 0.25 -33.07 9.44
C GLU A 466 0.94 -32.99 8.08
N ASP A 467 0.28 -32.42 7.07
CA ASP A 467 0.86 -32.19 5.75
C ASP A 467 2.11 -31.30 5.82
N LEU A 468 2.05 -30.23 6.61
CA LEU A 468 3.17 -29.30 6.78
C LEU A 468 4.33 -29.92 7.57
N GLU A 469 4.05 -30.69 8.63
CA GLU A 469 5.06 -31.43 9.39
C GLU A 469 5.77 -32.48 8.51
N LYS A 470 5.01 -33.16 7.62
CA LYS A 470 5.56 -34.08 6.64
C LYS A 470 6.45 -33.39 5.62
N GLU A 471 6.06 -32.22 5.12
CA GLU A 471 6.89 -31.40 4.21
C GLU A 471 8.21 -30.99 4.87
N ILE A 472 8.16 -30.49 6.11
CA ILE A 472 9.33 -30.14 6.92
C ILE A 472 10.25 -31.36 7.11
N LYS A 473 9.69 -32.51 7.48
CA LYS A 473 10.44 -33.75 7.68
C LYS A 473 11.17 -34.18 6.40
N ASN A 474 10.47 -34.17 5.26
CA ASN A 474 11.04 -34.53 3.97
C ASN A 474 12.16 -33.56 3.57
N LEU A 475 11.99 -32.26 3.81
CA LEU A 475 13.00 -31.25 3.50
C LEU A 475 14.24 -31.39 4.39
N LYS A 476 14.08 -31.68 5.69
CA LYS A 476 15.20 -32.00 6.58
C LYS A 476 15.99 -33.22 6.09
N ALA A 477 15.30 -34.30 5.73
CA ALA A 477 15.95 -35.49 5.18
C ALA A 477 16.69 -35.20 3.86
N CYS A 478 16.13 -34.35 2.99
CA CYS A 478 16.78 -33.92 1.76
C CYS A 478 18.07 -33.11 2.03
N ILE A 479 18.03 -32.17 2.98
CA ILE A 479 19.21 -31.39 3.41
C ILE A 479 20.28 -32.32 3.98
N GLU A 480 19.92 -33.26 4.84
CA GLU A 480 20.86 -34.24 5.41
C GLU A 480 21.48 -35.12 4.33
N TYR A 481 20.70 -35.58 3.35
CA TYR A 481 21.21 -36.34 2.22
C TYR A 481 22.21 -35.51 1.40
N LEU A 482 21.87 -34.27 1.04
CA LEU A 482 22.76 -33.36 0.31
C LEU A 482 24.05 -33.08 1.07
N LYS A 483 23.96 -32.83 2.38
CA LYS A 483 25.15 -32.64 3.24
C LYS A 483 26.06 -33.87 3.26
N LYS A 484 25.53 -35.07 3.08
CA LYS A 484 26.31 -36.32 3.00
C LYS A 484 26.87 -36.59 1.61
N SER A 485 26.09 -36.34 0.55
CA SER A 485 26.45 -36.70 -0.83
C SER A 485 27.28 -35.63 -1.56
N ASP A 486 26.96 -34.35 -1.36
CA ASP A 486 27.71 -33.19 -1.88
C ASP A 486 27.67 -32.02 -0.88
N PRO A 487 28.59 -32.02 0.12
CA PRO A 487 28.62 -30.99 1.16
C PRO A 487 28.84 -29.55 0.64
N LYS A 488 29.30 -29.39 -0.59
CA LYS A 488 29.56 -28.08 -1.21
C LYS A 488 28.43 -27.65 -2.16
N SER A 489 27.35 -28.42 -2.25
CA SER A 489 26.22 -28.09 -3.10
C SER A 489 25.62 -26.73 -2.71
N PRO A 490 25.48 -25.79 -3.66
CA PRO A 490 24.82 -24.50 -3.41
C PRO A 490 23.33 -24.66 -3.05
N ASP A 491 22.74 -25.83 -3.32
CA ASP A 491 21.32 -26.11 -3.02
C ASP A 491 21.06 -26.25 -1.52
N ILE A 492 22.07 -26.62 -0.72
CA ILE A 492 21.93 -26.77 0.74
C ILE A 492 21.45 -25.45 1.36
N ALA A 493 22.11 -24.34 1.05
CA ALA A 493 21.75 -23.03 1.59
C ALA A 493 20.35 -22.57 1.14
N THR A 494 19.93 -22.95 -0.06
CA THR A 494 18.58 -22.66 -0.57
C THR A 494 17.54 -23.47 0.21
N LYS A 495 17.77 -24.78 0.37
CA LYS A 495 16.88 -25.68 1.09
C LYS A 495 16.79 -25.36 2.58
N GLU A 496 17.88 -24.97 3.22
CA GLU A 496 17.88 -24.49 4.62
C GLU A 496 17.03 -23.23 4.78
N ARG A 497 17.09 -22.30 3.81
CA ARG A 497 16.21 -21.12 3.83
C ARG A 497 14.75 -21.50 3.68
N ASP A 498 14.43 -22.44 2.79
CA ASP A 498 13.06 -22.92 2.61
C ASP A 498 12.56 -23.67 3.85
N LEU A 499 13.44 -24.40 4.54
CA LEU A 499 13.13 -25.05 5.81
C LEU A 499 12.73 -24.03 6.87
N VAL A 500 13.50 -22.95 7.05
CA VAL A 500 13.16 -21.88 8.00
C VAL A 500 11.80 -21.26 7.68
N LYS A 501 11.45 -21.08 6.39
CA LYS A 501 10.13 -20.58 6.00
C LYS A 501 9.01 -21.54 6.37
N LEU A 502 9.19 -22.85 6.16
CA LEU A 502 8.19 -23.86 6.51
C LEU A 502 8.02 -23.99 8.02
N GLU A 503 9.12 -23.97 8.78
CA GLU A 503 9.08 -24.00 10.25
C GLU A 503 8.34 -22.76 10.79
N HIS A 504 8.60 -21.58 10.23
CA HIS A 504 7.86 -20.37 10.58
C HIS A 504 6.38 -20.47 10.19
N LYS A 505 6.06 -21.05 9.03
CA LYS A 505 4.67 -21.31 8.62
C LYS A 505 3.96 -22.24 9.61
N LEU A 506 4.65 -23.26 10.12
CA LEU A 506 4.10 -24.17 11.13
C LEU A 506 3.85 -23.45 12.45
N GLU A 507 4.79 -22.63 12.90
CA GLU A 507 4.61 -21.77 14.08
C GLU A 507 3.35 -20.89 13.95
N HIS A 508 3.19 -20.20 12.81
CA HIS A 508 1.97 -19.42 12.53
C HIS A 508 0.71 -20.28 12.49
N LEU A 509 0.75 -21.44 11.85
CA LEU A 509 -0.40 -22.36 11.81
C LEU A 509 -0.83 -22.71 13.24
N LEU A 510 0.12 -23.06 14.11
CA LEU A 510 -0.15 -23.37 15.52
C LEU A 510 -0.72 -22.17 16.28
N GLU A 511 -0.33 -20.92 15.98
CA GLU A 511 -0.96 -19.72 16.55
C GLU A 511 -2.44 -19.58 16.14
N MET A 512 -2.80 -20.07 14.95
CA MET A 512 -4.14 -19.99 14.35
C MET A 512 -5.06 -21.19 14.67
N ALA A 513 -4.66 -22.06 15.59
CA ALA A 513 -5.42 -23.24 15.95
C ALA A 513 -6.85 -22.90 16.46
N PRO A 514 -7.84 -23.77 16.20
CA PRO A 514 -9.18 -23.61 16.75
C PRO A 514 -9.17 -23.45 18.27
N GLY A 515 -10.07 -22.63 18.81
CA GLY A 515 -10.16 -22.36 20.25
C GLY A 515 -9.11 -21.39 20.81
N LYS A 516 -7.99 -21.13 20.11
CA LYS A 516 -6.97 -20.18 20.60
C LYS A 516 -7.40 -18.73 20.46
N ILE A 517 -7.98 -18.38 19.33
CA ILE A 517 -8.36 -17.00 19.01
C ILE A 517 -9.86 -16.80 19.27
N TYR A 518 -10.67 -17.72 18.77
CA TYR A 518 -12.12 -17.67 18.85
C TYR A 518 -12.62 -18.83 19.68
N SER A 519 -13.56 -18.51 20.58
CA SER A 519 -14.28 -19.51 21.36
C SER A 519 -15.32 -20.22 20.50
N GLU A 520 -15.84 -21.35 20.97
CA GLU A 520 -16.97 -22.03 20.32
C GLU A 520 -18.20 -21.11 20.22
N GLU A 521 -18.43 -20.27 21.22
CA GLU A 521 -19.50 -19.26 21.20
C GLU A 521 -19.31 -18.24 20.07
N ASP A 522 -18.09 -17.75 19.86
CA ASP A 522 -17.77 -16.85 18.75
C ASP A 522 -18.09 -17.51 17.40
N VAL A 523 -17.70 -18.78 17.23
CA VAL A 523 -17.95 -19.54 15.99
C VAL A 523 -19.45 -19.78 15.79
N SER A 524 -20.19 -20.16 16.83
CA SER A 524 -21.64 -20.33 16.76
C SER A 524 -22.35 -19.01 16.42
N ARG A 525 -21.93 -17.90 17.02
CA ARG A 525 -22.47 -16.58 16.70
C ARG A 525 -22.14 -16.15 15.28
N LEU A 526 -20.94 -16.45 14.79
CA LEU A 526 -20.55 -16.21 13.41
C LEU A 526 -21.44 -17.00 12.44
N LYS A 527 -21.68 -18.28 12.70
CA LYS A 527 -22.62 -19.11 11.92
C LYS A 527 -24.03 -18.51 11.89
N ALA A 528 -24.51 -18.02 13.03
CA ALA A 528 -25.81 -17.36 13.12
C ALA A 528 -25.89 -16.03 12.33
N MET A 529 -24.75 -15.38 12.07
CA MET A 529 -24.67 -14.14 11.30
C MET A 529 -24.55 -14.36 9.78
N LEU A 530 -24.33 -15.59 9.30
CA LEU A 530 -24.18 -15.87 7.87
C LEU A 530 -25.42 -15.50 7.04
N PRO A 531 -26.67 -15.73 7.48
CA PRO A 531 -27.85 -15.25 6.78
C PRO A 531 -27.88 -13.71 6.64
N VAL A 532 -27.45 -13.00 7.69
CA VAL A 532 -27.34 -11.53 7.69
C VAL A 532 -26.27 -11.08 6.70
N ALA A 533 -25.12 -11.76 6.60
CA ALA A 533 -24.11 -11.46 5.59
C ALA A 533 -24.69 -11.53 4.17
N LYS A 534 -25.48 -12.57 3.86
CA LYS A 534 -26.14 -12.71 2.56
C LYS A 534 -27.16 -11.60 2.30
N GLU A 535 -27.94 -11.22 3.32
CA GLU A 535 -28.89 -10.11 3.23
C GLU A 535 -28.17 -8.79 2.91
N ILE A 536 -27.07 -8.50 3.62
CA ILE A 536 -26.24 -7.31 3.37
C ILE A 536 -25.67 -7.33 1.95
N PHE A 537 -25.16 -8.47 1.49
CA PHE A 537 -24.63 -8.61 0.14
C PHE A 537 -25.71 -8.38 -0.92
N ALA A 538 -26.90 -8.96 -0.74
CA ALA A 538 -28.03 -8.78 -1.65
C ALA A 538 -28.47 -7.30 -1.73
N GLU A 539 -28.53 -6.59 -0.60
CA GLU A 539 -28.83 -5.16 -0.56
C GLU A 539 -27.73 -4.31 -1.20
N ALA A 540 -26.45 -4.69 -1.03
CA ALA A 540 -25.34 -4.03 -1.72
C ALA A 540 -25.44 -4.21 -3.25
N VAL A 541 -25.75 -5.42 -3.73
CA VAL A 541 -26.02 -5.69 -5.15
C VAL A 541 -27.20 -4.85 -5.65
N ALA A 542 -28.33 -4.88 -4.94
CA ALA A 542 -29.51 -4.11 -5.30
C ALA A 542 -29.22 -2.61 -5.34
N TRP A 543 -28.43 -2.09 -4.39
CA TRP A 543 -27.99 -0.70 -4.40
C TRP A 543 -27.19 -0.38 -5.66
N THR A 544 -26.22 -1.21 -6.05
CA THR A 544 -25.48 -0.99 -7.29
C THR A 544 -26.34 -1.05 -8.55
N GLN A 545 -27.50 -1.71 -8.47
CA GLN A 545 -28.51 -1.79 -9.54
C GLN A 545 -29.57 -0.68 -9.50
N GLY A 546 -29.43 0.30 -8.58
CA GLY A 546 -30.29 1.49 -8.53
C GLY A 546 -31.33 1.51 -7.41
N LYS A 547 -31.32 0.53 -6.49
CA LYS A 547 -32.15 0.59 -5.27
C LYS A 547 -31.60 1.67 -4.33
N GLU A 548 -32.31 2.77 -4.18
CA GLU A 548 -31.83 3.91 -3.35
C GLU A 548 -32.21 3.81 -1.87
N LYS A 549 -33.24 3.03 -1.51
CA LYS A 549 -33.63 2.76 -0.12
C LYS A 549 -33.50 1.27 0.19
N LEU A 550 -32.75 0.91 1.22
CA LEU A 550 -32.33 -0.47 1.49
C LEU A 550 -33.03 -1.05 2.72
N GLY A 551 -33.33 -2.35 2.68
CA GLY A 551 -34.00 -3.05 3.78
C GLY A 551 -35.47 -2.66 4.00
N PHE A 552 -36.05 -1.83 3.14
CA PHE A 552 -37.49 -1.64 3.08
C PHE A 552 -38.06 -2.73 2.20
N ASN A 553 -39.01 -3.51 2.73
CA ASN A 553 -39.75 -4.53 2.00
C ASN A 553 -40.64 -3.89 0.93
N GLY A 554 -40.05 -3.34 -0.12
CA GLY A 554 -40.66 -3.37 -1.43
C GLY A 554 -40.40 -4.75 -1.98
N LYS A 555 -41.43 -5.46 -2.46
CA LYS A 555 -41.21 -6.59 -3.36
C LYS A 555 -40.11 -6.16 -4.34
N PRO A 556 -39.04 -6.94 -4.51
CA PRO A 556 -38.18 -6.72 -5.65
C PRO A 556 -39.13 -6.70 -6.85
N VAL A 557 -38.98 -5.74 -7.76
CA VAL A 557 -39.46 -5.98 -9.12
C VAL A 557 -38.62 -7.16 -9.60
N LEU A 558 -39.12 -8.36 -9.33
CA LEU A 558 -38.64 -9.59 -9.91
C LEU A 558 -38.87 -9.41 -11.40
N ALA A 559 -37.82 -8.98 -12.12
CA ALA A 559 -37.67 -9.35 -13.51
C ALA A 559 -37.45 -10.87 -13.53
N ALA A 560 -38.53 -11.61 -13.30
CA ALA A 560 -38.57 -13.03 -13.59
C ALA A 560 -38.25 -13.20 -15.07
N ASN A 561 -37.21 -13.98 -15.36
CA ASN A 561 -36.69 -14.33 -16.69
C ASN A 561 -35.65 -13.40 -17.33
N ALA A 562 -34.83 -12.68 -16.55
CA ALA A 562 -33.50 -12.31 -17.04
C ALA A 562 -32.49 -13.37 -16.59
N LYS A 563 -32.05 -14.25 -17.52
CA LYS A 563 -30.72 -14.87 -17.41
C LYS A 563 -29.73 -13.73 -17.07
N PRO A 564 -28.74 -13.92 -16.18
CA PRO A 564 -27.73 -12.91 -15.96
C PRO A 564 -27.14 -12.56 -17.32
N ALA A 565 -27.41 -11.34 -17.79
CA ALA A 565 -26.75 -10.84 -18.98
C ALA A 565 -25.25 -10.95 -18.67
N PRO A 566 -24.43 -11.52 -19.57
CA PRO A 566 -23.00 -11.51 -19.37
C PRO A 566 -22.61 -10.06 -19.13
N LEU A 567 -22.00 -9.79 -17.97
CA LEU A 567 -21.36 -8.51 -17.70
C LEU A 567 -20.53 -8.19 -18.93
N PRO A 568 -20.62 -6.97 -19.51
CA PRO A 568 -19.80 -6.63 -20.65
C PRO A 568 -18.36 -6.86 -20.22
N LEU A 569 -17.72 -7.86 -20.84
CA LEU A 569 -16.27 -7.97 -20.87
C LEU A 569 -15.82 -6.64 -21.46
N VAL A 570 -15.38 -5.73 -20.58
CA VAL A 570 -14.62 -4.56 -21.01
C VAL A 570 -13.34 -5.12 -21.58
N ALA A 571 -13.35 -5.37 -22.89
CA ALA A 571 -12.16 -5.62 -23.66
C ALA A 571 -11.33 -4.34 -23.60
N THR A 572 -10.49 -4.20 -22.58
CA THR A 572 -9.37 -3.26 -22.60
C THR A 572 -8.33 -3.78 -23.57
N GLN A 573 -8.63 -3.70 -24.87
CA GLN A 573 -7.56 -3.60 -25.85
C GLN A 573 -7.20 -2.11 -25.97
N PRO A 574 -5.97 -1.71 -25.66
CA PRO A 574 -5.54 -0.35 -26.00
C PRO A 574 -5.52 -0.23 -27.52
N LYS A 575 -6.33 0.69 -28.06
CA LYS A 575 -6.17 1.18 -29.44
C LYS A 575 -4.74 1.68 -29.61
N PRO A 576 -3.93 1.14 -30.55
CA PRO A 576 -2.68 1.78 -30.90
C PRO A 576 -2.98 3.11 -31.59
N LEU A 577 -2.35 4.18 -31.09
CA LEU A 577 -2.21 5.46 -31.79
C LEU A 577 -1.41 5.21 -33.07
N LEU A 578 -2.11 5.19 -34.21
CA LEU A 578 -1.50 5.19 -35.54
C LEU A 578 -1.46 6.63 -36.07
N PHE A 579 -0.25 7.14 -36.25
CA PHE A 579 0.05 8.34 -37.03
C PHE A 579 -0.44 8.16 -38.47
N GLN A 580 -1.16 9.16 -38.99
CA GLN A 580 -1.55 9.25 -40.39
C GLN A 580 -0.34 9.63 -41.26
N ALA A 581 -0.13 8.87 -42.34
CA ALA A 581 0.56 9.33 -43.55
C ALA A 581 -0.16 8.73 -44.77
N ASN A 582 -0.24 9.53 -45.83
CA ASN A 582 -1.18 9.47 -46.95
C ASN A 582 -0.96 8.34 -47.99
N ASN A 583 -2.10 7.80 -48.48
CA ASN A 583 -2.43 7.29 -49.84
C ASN A 583 -1.64 6.13 -50.51
N PRO A 584 -2.19 5.48 -51.55
CA PRO A 584 -3.54 4.92 -51.72
C PRO A 584 -3.53 3.42 -52.12
N ALA A 585 -4.71 2.79 -52.11
CA ALA A 585 -5.02 1.40 -52.51
C ALA A 585 -4.75 1.14 -54.03
N PRO A 586 -4.86 -0.10 -54.62
CA PRO A 586 -5.95 -1.07 -54.35
C PRO A 586 -5.72 -2.60 -54.60
N LYS A 587 -6.80 -3.35 -54.29
CA LYS A 587 -7.33 -4.62 -54.86
C LYS A 587 -7.14 -5.97 -54.12
N ALA A 588 -8.31 -6.45 -53.63
CA ALA A 588 -8.97 -7.74 -53.85
C ALA A 588 -8.28 -9.08 -53.53
N ALA A 589 -8.88 -9.90 -52.65
CA ALA A 589 -9.66 -11.11 -52.98
C ALA A 589 -9.89 -12.01 -51.75
N GLU A 590 -11.03 -12.73 -51.76
CA GLU A 590 -11.53 -13.68 -50.77
C GLU A 590 -10.67 -14.95 -50.61
N GLN A 591 -10.72 -15.61 -49.44
CA GLN A 591 -11.25 -16.98 -49.26
C GLN A 591 -10.99 -17.55 -47.84
N ALA A 592 -11.65 -18.67 -47.56
CA ALA A 592 -12.19 -19.13 -46.28
C ALA A 592 -11.32 -20.11 -45.45
N VAL A 593 -11.57 -20.07 -44.12
CA VAL A 593 -11.65 -21.13 -43.08
C VAL A 593 -10.72 -22.37 -43.11
N ALA A 594 -9.89 -22.51 -42.05
CA ALA A 594 -9.67 -23.73 -41.22
C ALA A 594 -8.74 -23.42 -40.02
N PRO A 595 -8.77 -24.20 -38.90
CA PRO A 595 -8.35 -23.74 -37.58
C PRO A 595 -6.84 -23.89 -37.33
N THR A 596 -6.25 -22.92 -36.63
CA THR A 596 -4.84 -22.90 -36.24
C THR A 596 -4.64 -23.50 -34.84
N PRO A 597 -3.58 -24.30 -34.60
CA PRO A 597 -3.32 -24.91 -33.30
C PRO A 597 -2.72 -23.91 -32.30
N ALA A 598 -2.85 -24.26 -31.01
CA ALA A 598 -2.40 -23.46 -29.88
C ALA A 598 -0.91 -23.08 -29.97
N ILE A 599 -0.64 -21.77 -29.96
CA ILE A 599 0.70 -21.20 -29.88
C ILE A 599 1.20 -21.36 -28.43
N SER A 600 2.39 -21.94 -28.29
CA SER A 600 3.10 -22.05 -27.02
C SER A 600 3.43 -20.67 -26.45
N ILE A 601 3.22 -20.49 -25.14
CA ILE A 601 3.52 -19.29 -24.33
C ILE A 601 4.94 -18.73 -24.59
N MET A 602 5.88 -19.56 -25.05
CA MET A 602 7.25 -19.15 -25.38
C MET A 602 7.37 -18.24 -26.62
N GLU A 603 6.44 -18.29 -27.57
CA GLU A 603 6.46 -17.43 -28.76
C GLU A 603 5.86 -16.04 -28.52
N TYR A 604 4.95 -15.92 -27.54
CA TYR A 604 4.41 -14.63 -27.11
C TYR A 604 5.48 -13.78 -26.40
N LEU A 605 6.31 -14.42 -25.57
CA LEU A 605 7.40 -13.76 -24.85
C LEU A 605 8.53 -13.27 -25.77
N LYS A 606 8.79 -13.95 -26.90
CA LYS A 606 9.78 -13.51 -27.90
C LYS A 606 9.37 -12.23 -28.65
N LYS A 607 8.07 -11.95 -28.80
CA LYS A 607 7.58 -10.75 -29.50
C LYS A 607 7.49 -9.50 -28.62
N MET A 608 7.58 -9.64 -27.30
CA MET A 608 7.58 -8.49 -26.37
C MET A 608 8.93 -7.79 -26.21
N PHE A 609 10.05 -8.42 -26.60
CA PHE A 609 11.41 -7.87 -26.37
C PHE A 609 12.08 -7.26 -27.61
N VAL A 610 11.33 -7.06 -28.71
CA VAL A 610 11.78 -6.25 -29.85
C VAL A 610 10.67 -5.26 -30.20
N ARG A 611 10.54 -4.21 -29.37
CA ARG A 611 10.00 -2.89 -29.73
C ARG A 611 10.40 -1.86 -28.69
#